data_AF-A0A2V8EY03-F1
#
_entry.id   AF-A0A2V8EY03-F1
#
_cell.length_a   1.000
_cell.length_b   1.000
_cell.length_c   1.000
_cell.angle_alpha   90.00
_cell.angle_beta   90.00
_cell.angle_gamma   90.00
#
_symmetry.space_group_name_H-M   'P 1'
#
loop_
_entity.id
_entity.type
_entity.pdbx_description
1 polymer ?
#
loop_
_entity_poly.entity_id
_entity_poly.type
_entity_poly.pdbx_seq_one_letter_code
_entity_poly.pdbx_strand_id
1 'polypeptide(L)'
;YAADNVRARGQITAAAVLVAEADVLAYGANVTTTKGSIGVDEPFPFRFQSTAGAVDLRRVPATVPVPRVESLLTFEYDVSGQFGDPFIIGHATFARSAFLGATIGAGTVGSIDTRQKPLRFSGDGGIDGINLKRFGEGLDVGWLRDPRYAGTVSGHFHMDGAGTSAAALTLSGDGHVSIAELFNRSGGALRGREARRVADRIGERHRDRP
;
A
#
# COMPACT_ATOMS: atom_id res chain seq x y z
N TYR A 1 -16.01 -12.63 -7.80
CA TYR A 1 -15.31 -11.36 -8.11
C TYR A 1 -16.31 -10.46 -8.82
N ALA A 2 -16.46 -9.20 -8.36
CA ALA A 2 -17.43 -8.25 -8.90
C ALA A 2 -16.68 -7.23 -9.76
N ALA A 3 -16.94 -7.26 -11.06
CA ALA A 3 -16.42 -6.32 -12.03
C ALA A 3 -17.58 -5.89 -12.92
N ASP A 4 -17.80 -4.58 -13.01
CA ASP A 4 -18.84 -3.98 -13.82
C ASP A 4 -18.19 -3.27 -15.02
N ASN A 5 -18.98 -3.05 -16.08
CA ASN A 5 -18.57 -2.27 -17.25
C ASN A 5 -17.26 -2.72 -17.91
N VAL A 6 -17.04 -4.03 -17.99
CA VAL A 6 -15.86 -4.59 -18.65
C VAL A 6 -15.94 -4.33 -20.16
N ARG A 7 -14.97 -3.56 -20.66
CA ARG A 7 -14.70 -3.41 -22.09
C ARG A 7 -13.28 -3.86 -22.34
N ALA A 8 -13.07 -4.82 -23.22
CA ALA A 8 -11.74 -5.32 -23.52
C ALA A 8 -11.58 -5.56 -25.02
N ARG A 9 -10.39 -5.28 -25.53
CA ARG A 9 -9.98 -5.58 -26.90
C ARG A 9 -8.67 -6.34 -26.86
N GLY A 10 -8.61 -7.36 -27.70
CA GLY A 10 -7.47 -8.27 -27.71
C GLY A 10 -7.52 -9.25 -28.86
N GLN A 11 -6.59 -10.19 -28.83
CA GLN A 11 -6.49 -11.29 -29.78
C GLN A 11 -6.24 -12.59 -29.02
N ILE A 12 -6.92 -13.65 -29.43
CA ILE A 12 -6.63 -15.00 -28.94
C ILE A 12 -5.71 -15.65 -29.96
N THR A 13 -4.58 -16.15 -29.49
CA THR A 13 -3.61 -16.91 -30.28
C THR A 13 -3.62 -18.36 -29.81
N ALA A 14 -2.89 -19.23 -30.51
CA ALA A 14 -2.73 -20.61 -30.08
C ALA A 14 -2.05 -20.74 -28.71
N ALA A 15 -1.25 -19.76 -28.28
CA ALA A 15 -0.44 -19.82 -27.06
C ALA A 15 -0.92 -18.88 -25.94
N ALA A 16 -1.68 -17.83 -26.27
CA ALA A 16 -2.05 -16.80 -25.30
C ALA A 16 -3.29 -15.99 -25.71
N VAL A 17 -3.99 -15.48 -24.71
CA VAL A 17 -4.92 -14.36 -24.84
C VAL A 17 -4.13 -13.06 -24.65
N LEU A 18 -4.04 -12.24 -25.70
CA LEU A 18 -3.38 -10.94 -25.68
C LEU A 18 -4.43 -9.85 -25.47
N VAL A 19 -4.27 -9.04 -24.43
CA VAL A 19 -5.14 -7.90 -24.11
C VAL A 19 -4.42 -6.63 -24.56
N ALA A 20 -4.96 -5.97 -25.58
CA ALA A 20 -4.43 -4.71 -26.09
C ALA A 20 -4.91 -3.52 -25.26
N GLU A 21 -6.16 -3.56 -24.82
CA GLU A 21 -6.76 -2.56 -23.94
C GLU A 21 -7.90 -3.21 -23.15
N ALA A 22 -8.07 -2.80 -21.90
CA ALA A 22 -9.28 -3.12 -21.14
C ALA A 22 -9.64 -2.00 -20.15
N ASP A 23 -10.91 -1.65 -20.06
CA ASP A 23 -11.47 -0.76 -19.05
C ASP A 23 -12.45 -1.54 -18.19
N VAL A 24 -12.29 -1.45 -16.87
CA VAL A 24 -13.06 -2.22 -15.90
C VAL A 24 -13.36 -1.34 -14.69
N LEU A 25 -14.60 -1.40 -14.19
CA LEU A 25 -14.93 -0.92 -12.86
C LEU A 25 -14.84 -2.10 -11.88
N ALA A 26 -13.73 -2.20 -11.16
CA ALA A 26 -13.49 -3.25 -10.18
C ALA A 26 -13.62 -2.68 -8.77
N TYR A 27 -14.63 -3.13 -8.03
CA TYR A 27 -14.84 -2.70 -6.63
C TYR A 27 -15.01 -1.19 -6.44
N GLY A 28 -15.50 -0.50 -7.48
CA GLY A 28 -15.64 0.96 -7.52
C GLY A 28 -14.35 1.71 -7.89
N ALA A 29 -13.25 1.01 -8.15
CA ALA A 29 -12.04 1.58 -8.72
C ALA A 29 -12.06 1.45 -10.25
N ASN A 30 -11.61 2.50 -10.94
CA ASN A 30 -11.43 2.46 -12.39
C ASN A 30 -10.10 1.78 -12.68
N VAL A 31 -10.12 0.73 -13.49
CA VAL A 31 -8.93 0.00 -13.91
C VAL A 31 -8.83 0.06 -15.42
N THR A 32 -7.71 0.56 -15.92
CA THR A 32 -7.39 0.56 -17.35
C THR A 32 -6.13 -0.28 -17.57
N THR A 33 -6.23 -1.32 -18.37
CA THR A 33 -5.11 -2.16 -18.81
C THR A 33 -4.66 -1.70 -20.19
N THR A 34 -3.38 -1.41 -20.35
CA THR A 34 -2.79 -0.99 -21.64
C THR A 34 -2.00 -2.10 -22.32
N LYS A 35 -1.66 -3.15 -21.57
CA LYS A 35 -1.02 -4.35 -22.10
C LYS A 35 -1.26 -5.52 -21.16
N GLY A 36 -1.79 -6.61 -21.68
CA GLY A 36 -1.98 -7.82 -20.90
C GLY A 36 -1.77 -9.09 -21.71
N SER A 37 -1.47 -10.17 -21.01
CA SER A 37 -1.33 -11.49 -21.59
C SER A 37 -1.73 -12.55 -20.58
N ILE A 38 -2.45 -13.58 -21.03
CA ILE A 38 -2.74 -14.80 -20.25
C ILE A 38 -2.35 -15.99 -21.13
N GLY A 39 -1.42 -16.83 -20.67
CA GLY A 39 -1.07 -18.09 -21.31
C GLY A 39 -2.24 -19.08 -21.23
N VAL A 40 -2.50 -19.79 -22.32
CA VAL A 40 -3.63 -20.75 -22.39
C VAL A 40 -3.26 -22.13 -21.87
N ASP A 41 -1.98 -22.42 -21.71
CA ASP A 41 -1.48 -23.68 -21.16
C ASP A 41 -1.14 -23.51 -19.68
N GLU A 42 -1.33 -24.57 -18.90
CA GLU A 42 -0.93 -24.63 -17.49
C GLU A 42 0.58 -24.29 -17.34
N PRO A 43 0.99 -23.42 -16.39
CA PRO A 43 0.26 -22.92 -15.22
C PRO A 43 -0.61 -21.68 -15.45
N PHE A 44 -0.93 -21.36 -16.70
CA PHE A 44 -1.68 -20.16 -17.11
C PHE A 44 -1.00 -18.88 -16.61
N PRO A 45 0.24 -18.62 -17.04
CA PRO A 45 0.96 -17.42 -16.63
C PRO A 45 0.23 -16.18 -17.13
N PHE A 46 0.25 -15.10 -16.34
CA PHE A 46 -0.34 -13.83 -16.73
C PHE A 46 0.61 -12.67 -16.47
N ARG A 47 0.40 -11.59 -17.23
CA ARG A 47 1.02 -10.29 -16.97
C ARG A 47 0.05 -9.19 -17.38
N PHE A 48 -0.04 -8.13 -16.58
CA PHE A 48 -0.85 -6.96 -16.87
C PHE A 48 -0.09 -5.68 -16.50
N GLN A 49 -0.06 -4.73 -17.43
CA GLN A 49 0.33 -3.35 -17.22
C GLN A 49 -0.94 -2.53 -17.20
N SER A 50 -1.20 -1.87 -16.08
CA SER A 50 -2.50 -1.26 -15.81
C SER A 50 -2.38 -0.04 -14.91
N THR A 51 -3.40 0.79 -14.93
CA THR A 51 -3.59 1.92 -14.01
C THR A 51 -4.86 1.68 -13.22
N ALA A 52 -4.78 1.79 -11.91
CA ALA A 52 -5.94 1.84 -11.02
C ALA A 52 -6.13 3.27 -10.53
N GLY A 53 -7.37 3.75 -10.53
CA GLY A 53 -7.74 5.07 -10.04
C GLY A 53 -8.88 5.00 -9.03
N ALA A 54 -8.81 5.89 -8.03
CA ALA A 54 -9.82 6.03 -6.99
C ALA A 54 -10.08 4.75 -6.17
N VAL A 55 -9.02 3.97 -5.89
CA VAL A 55 -9.14 2.74 -5.09
C VAL A 55 -9.46 3.09 -3.63
N ASP A 56 -10.62 2.61 -3.18
CA ASP A 56 -11.06 2.65 -1.77
C ASP A 56 -10.96 1.26 -1.16
N LEU A 57 -10.03 1.08 -0.21
CA LEU A 57 -9.74 -0.22 0.42
C LEU A 57 -10.92 -0.77 1.23
N ARG A 58 -11.89 0.08 1.61
CA ARG A 58 -13.15 -0.37 2.25
C ARG A 58 -14.04 -1.15 1.29
N ARG A 59 -13.90 -0.92 -0.02
CA ARG A 59 -14.70 -1.57 -1.07
C ARG A 59 -14.05 -2.83 -1.62
N VAL A 60 -12.76 -3.03 -1.36
CA VAL A 60 -12.02 -4.22 -1.78
C VAL A 60 -12.60 -5.47 -1.08
N PRO A 61 -12.69 -6.65 -1.76
CA PRO A 61 -13.25 -7.86 -1.17
C PRO A 61 -12.54 -8.28 0.10
N ALA A 62 -13.31 -8.80 1.06
CA ALA A 62 -12.83 -9.30 2.35
C ALA A 62 -11.69 -10.33 2.23
N THR A 63 -11.64 -11.08 1.12
CA THR A 63 -10.62 -12.08 0.82
C THR A 63 -9.23 -11.50 0.54
N VAL A 64 -9.12 -10.21 0.21
CA VAL A 64 -7.83 -9.54 -0.02
C VAL A 64 -7.29 -9.02 1.32
N PRO A 65 -6.10 -9.42 1.79
CA PRO A 65 -5.59 -9.08 3.12
C PRO A 65 -5.02 -7.66 3.17
N VAL A 66 -5.90 -6.65 3.08
CA VAL A 66 -5.57 -5.23 3.19
C VAL A 66 -6.41 -4.56 4.27
N PRO A 67 -5.90 -3.50 4.95
CA PRO A 67 -6.68 -2.75 5.92
C PRO A 67 -7.95 -2.16 5.30
N ARG A 68 -9.10 -2.31 5.98
CA ARG A 68 -10.40 -1.77 5.53
C ARG A 68 -10.56 -0.32 5.97
N VAL A 69 -9.74 0.54 5.40
CA VAL A 69 -9.66 1.95 5.78
C VAL A 69 -9.94 2.88 4.62
N GLU A 70 -10.32 4.11 4.95
CA GLU A 70 -10.50 5.16 3.96
C GLU A 70 -9.22 5.39 3.15
N SER A 71 -9.37 5.28 1.83
CA SER A 71 -8.32 5.57 0.88
C SER A 71 -8.89 6.11 -0.43
N LEU A 72 -8.04 6.81 -1.16
CA LEU A 72 -8.25 7.15 -2.56
C LEU A 72 -6.90 6.99 -3.25
N LEU A 73 -6.60 5.77 -3.68
CA LEU A 73 -5.31 5.43 -4.27
C LEU A 73 -5.39 5.44 -5.79
N THR A 74 -4.39 6.04 -6.41
CA THR A 74 -4.20 6.05 -7.85
C THR A 74 -2.76 5.64 -8.13
N PHE A 75 -2.58 4.58 -8.91
CA PHE A 75 -1.26 4.04 -9.21
C PHE A 75 -1.26 3.29 -10.53
N GLU A 76 -0.13 3.37 -11.22
CA GLU A 76 0.21 2.46 -12.31
C GLU A 76 0.84 1.21 -11.70
N TYR A 77 0.60 0.05 -12.29
CA TYR A 77 1.19 -1.20 -11.83
C TYR A 77 1.49 -2.15 -12.99
N ASP A 78 2.58 -2.90 -12.82
CA ASP A 78 2.91 -4.08 -13.62
C ASP A 78 2.83 -5.28 -12.69
N VAL A 79 1.94 -6.21 -13.01
CA VAL A 79 1.72 -7.42 -12.24
C VAL A 79 1.92 -8.64 -13.13
N SER A 80 2.65 -9.63 -12.62
CA SER A 80 2.83 -10.93 -13.25
C SER A 80 2.56 -12.04 -12.27
N GLY A 81 2.16 -13.20 -12.77
CA GLY A 81 1.76 -14.32 -11.93
C GLY A 81 1.36 -15.52 -12.76
N GLN A 82 0.70 -16.46 -12.10
CA GLN A 82 0.10 -17.62 -12.74
C GLN A 82 -1.12 -18.08 -11.93
N PHE A 83 -2.02 -18.83 -12.57
CA PHE A 83 -3.22 -19.35 -11.91
C PHE A 83 -3.02 -20.76 -11.35
N GLY A 84 -2.31 -21.64 -12.06
CA GLY A 84 -1.83 -22.92 -11.52
C GLY A 84 -0.69 -22.64 -10.55
N ASP A 85 -0.73 -23.21 -9.35
CA ASP A 85 0.18 -22.86 -8.23
C ASP A 85 0.30 -21.33 -8.04
N PRO A 86 -0.78 -20.68 -7.56
CA PRO A 86 -0.97 -19.24 -7.72
C PRO A 86 0.09 -18.42 -6.99
N PHE A 87 0.68 -17.47 -7.73
CA PHE A 87 1.50 -16.42 -7.18
C PHE A 87 1.30 -15.10 -7.92
N ILE A 88 1.71 -14.02 -7.27
CA ILE A 88 1.70 -12.67 -7.80
C ILE A 88 3.03 -11.98 -7.48
N ILE A 89 3.61 -11.33 -8.47
CA ILE A 89 4.68 -10.35 -8.34
C ILE A 89 4.15 -9.05 -8.92
N GLY A 90 4.09 -8.00 -8.11
CA GLY A 90 3.52 -6.72 -8.50
C GLY A 90 4.44 -5.57 -8.14
N HIS A 91 4.53 -4.59 -9.02
CA HIS A 91 5.21 -3.31 -8.78
C HIS A 91 4.22 -2.21 -9.09
N ALA A 92 4.12 -1.21 -8.22
CA ALA A 92 3.22 -0.08 -8.39
C ALA A 92 3.96 1.24 -8.21
N THR A 93 3.61 2.24 -9.01
CA THR A 93 4.04 3.63 -8.86
C THR A 93 2.81 4.49 -8.66
N PHE A 94 2.74 5.15 -7.52
CA PHE A 94 1.59 5.94 -7.10
C PHE A 94 1.65 7.33 -7.74
N ALA A 95 0.52 7.75 -8.29
CA ALA A 95 0.21 9.17 -8.40
C ALA A 95 -0.12 9.73 -7.02
N ARG A 96 -0.29 11.06 -6.91
CA ARG A 96 -0.73 11.67 -5.65
C ARG A 96 -2.03 11.00 -5.18
N SER A 97 -1.98 10.42 -4.00
CA SER A 97 -3.04 9.56 -3.44
C SER A 97 -3.37 9.97 -2.01
N ALA A 98 -4.47 9.46 -1.46
CA ALA A 98 -4.86 9.70 -0.08
C ALA A 98 -5.02 8.39 0.71
N PHE A 99 -4.53 8.37 1.94
CA PHE A 99 -4.67 7.22 2.85
C PHE A 99 -4.86 7.73 4.27
N LEU A 100 -6.01 7.40 4.89
CA LEU A 100 -6.36 7.87 6.24
C LEU A 100 -6.20 9.40 6.42
N GLY A 101 -6.51 10.16 5.37
CA GLY A 101 -6.38 11.63 5.34
C GLY A 101 -4.96 12.17 5.10
N ALA A 102 -3.93 11.32 5.14
CA ALA A 102 -2.59 11.70 4.70
C ALA A 102 -2.50 11.67 3.17
N THR A 103 -1.61 12.51 2.61
CA THR A 103 -1.28 12.48 1.19
C THR A 103 -0.09 11.55 0.99
N ILE A 104 -0.25 10.55 0.11
CA ILE A 104 0.88 9.79 -0.45
C ILE A 104 1.42 10.58 -1.64
N GLY A 105 2.72 10.85 -1.63
CA GLY A 105 3.41 11.60 -2.66
C GLY A 105 3.44 10.88 -4.00
N ALA A 106 3.34 11.64 -5.09
CA ALA A 106 3.53 11.09 -6.43
C ALA A 106 4.97 10.54 -6.57
N GLY A 107 5.11 9.41 -7.28
CA GLY A 107 6.37 8.70 -7.42
C GLY A 107 6.68 7.73 -6.27
N THR A 108 5.81 7.65 -5.25
CA THR A 108 5.90 6.58 -4.23
C THR A 108 5.79 5.24 -4.93
N VAL A 109 6.69 4.32 -4.61
CA VAL A 109 6.73 2.97 -5.20
C VAL A 109 6.31 1.93 -4.17
N GLY A 110 5.69 0.85 -4.64
CA GLY A 110 5.36 -0.31 -3.84
C GLY A 110 5.66 -1.60 -4.59
N SER A 111 6.00 -2.66 -3.88
CA SER A 111 6.18 -3.99 -4.46
C SER A 111 5.54 -5.09 -3.62
N ILE A 112 5.20 -6.20 -4.26
CA ILE A 112 4.74 -7.43 -3.62
C ILE A 112 5.30 -8.64 -4.37
N ASP A 113 5.77 -9.65 -3.65
CA ASP A 113 6.14 -10.96 -4.19
C ASP A 113 5.58 -12.05 -3.27
N THR A 114 4.54 -12.75 -3.74
CA THR A 114 3.90 -13.83 -2.99
C THR A 114 4.54 -15.20 -3.23
N ARG A 115 5.55 -15.32 -4.11
CA ARG A 115 6.33 -16.56 -4.25
C ARG A 115 7.27 -16.76 -3.07
N GLN A 116 7.72 -15.66 -2.49
CA GLN A 116 8.58 -15.71 -1.31
C GLN A 116 7.78 -16.19 -0.11
N LYS A 117 8.41 -17.00 0.74
CA LYS A 117 7.82 -17.48 1.98
C LYS A 117 8.74 -17.10 3.14
N PRO A 118 8.32 -16.17 4.03
CA PRO A 118 7.08 -15.39 3.99
C PRO A 118 6.96 -14.48 2.76
N LEU A 119 5.73 -14.15 2.34
CA LEU A 119 5.53 -13.19 1.23
C LEU A 119 6.21 -11.88 1.58
N ARG A 120 6.74 -11.18 0.56
CA ARG A 120 7.42 -9.91 0.74
C ARG A 120 6.62 -8.79 0.12
N PHE A 121 6.66 -7.64 0.76
CA PHE A 121 6.18 -6.39 0.18
C PHE A 121 7.08 -5.25 0.63
N SER A 122 7.15 -4.20 -0.16
CA SER A 122 7.88 -2.99 0.19
C SER A 122 7.12 -1.74 -0.24
N GLY A 123 7.51 -0.62 0.34
CA GLY A 123 7.03 0.69 -0.05
C GLY A 123 8.08 1.75 0.23
N ASP A 124 8.25 2.68 -0.70
CA ASP A 124 9.23 3.74 -0.60
C ASP A 124 8.64 5.03 -1.20
N GLY A 125 8.58 6.10 -0.42
CA GLY A 125 8.10 7.37 -0.91
C GLY A 125 7.76 8.41 0.13
N GLY A 126 7.18 9.51 -0.34
CA GLY A 126 6.76 10.63 0.49
C GLY A 126 5.36 10.42 1.07
N ILE A 127 5.18 10.84 2.32
CA ILE A 127 3.87 10.92 2.96
C ILE A 127 3.75 12.20 3.76
N ASP A 128 2.64 12.90 3.57
CA ASP A 128 2.37 14.19 4.19
C ASP A 128 1.08 14.18 5.01
N GLY A 129 1.12 14.80 6.19
CA GLY A 129 -0.09 15.06 6.95
C GLY A 129 -0.64 13.85 7.72
N ILE A 130 0.21 12.93 8.16
CA ILE A 130 -0.18 11.79 8.99
C ILE A 130 -0.71 12.30 10.33
N ASN A 131 -2.02 12.24 10.54
CA ASN A 131 -2.60 12.42 11.86
C ASN A 131 -2.45 11.13 12.66
N LEU A 132 -1.61 11.13 13.69
CA LEU A 132 -1.24 9.93 14.44
C LEU A 132 -2.45 9.25 15.09
N LYS A 133 -3.38 10.02 15.66
CA LYS A 133 -4.62 9.49 16.25
C LYS A 133 -5.48 8.78 15.20
N ARG A 134 -5.70 9.41 14.04
CA ARG A 134 -6.50 8.83 12.95
C ARG A 134 -5.85 7.56 12.38
N PHE A 135 -4.52 7.54 12.24
CA PHE A 135 -3.78 6.35 11.84
C PHE A 135 -3.90 5.24 12.89
N GLY A 136 -3.76 5.56 14.17
CA GLY A 136 -3.94 4.62 15.26
C GLY A 136 -5.34 4.01 15.32
N GLU A 137 -6.38 4.81 15.05
CA GLU A 137 -7.77 4.33 14.96
C GLU A 137 -8.01 3.48 13.71
N GLY A 138 -7.52 3.91 12.55
CA GLY A 138 -7.73 3.21 11.29
C GLY A 138 -6.97 1.88 11.18
N LEU A 139 -5.76 1.81 11.74
CA LEU A 139 -4.89 0.63 11.69
C LEU A 139 -4.92 -0.22 12.96
N ASP A 140 -5.77 0.16 13.93
CA ASP A 140 -5.86 -0.46 15.26
C ASP A 140 -4.51 -0.54 16.01
N VAL A 141 -3.76 0.55 15.97
CA VAL A 141 -2.45 0.68 16.63
C VAL A 141 -2.63 1.46 17.94
N GLY A 142 -2.73 0.74 19.05
CA GLY A 142 -3.07 1.29 20.36
C GLY A 142 -2.20 2.47 20.82
N TRP A 143 -0.88 2.40 20.62
CA TRP A 143 0.03 3.46 21.09
C TRP A 143 -0.12 4.76 20.30
N LEU A 144 -0.49 4.72 19.02
CA LEU A 144 -0.75 5.92 18.20
C LEU A 144 -2.00 6.69 18.65
N ARG A 145 -2.88 6.04 19.43
CA ARG A 145 -4.12 6.61 19.95
C ARG A 145 -3.93 7.36 21.26
N ASP A 146 -2.78 7.21 21.92
CA ASP A 146 -2.49 7.87 23.18
C ASP A 146 -2.35 9.39 22.96
N PRO A 147 -3.10 10.23 23.70
CA PRO A 147 -3.05 11.68 23.57
C PRO A 147 -1.64 12.29 23.66
N ARG A 148 -0.68 11.62 24.31
CA ARG A 148 0.71 12.09 24.37
C ARG A 148 1.42 12.12 23.01
N TYR A 149 0.89 11.40 22.03
CA TYR A 149 1.38 11.39 20.65
C TYR A 149 0.43 12.11 19.70
N ALA A 150 -0.49 12.94 20.22
CA ALA A 150 -1.35 13.74 19.37
C ALA A 150 -0.52 14.71 18.51
N GLY A 151 -0.73 14.64 17.20
CA GLY A 151 -0.01 15.49 16.26
C GLY A 151 -0.08 15.00 14.82
N THR A 152 0.61 15.76 13.97
CA THR A 152 0.72 15.49 12.54
C THR A 152 2.19 15.29 12.16
N VAL A 153 2.46 14.29 11.32
CA VAL A 153 3.81 13.94 10.85
C VAL A 153 3.84 13.89 9.33
N SER A 154 4.91 14.40 8.74
CA SER A 154 5.25 14.28 7.32
C SER A 154 6.68 13.82 7.17
N GLY A 155 6.98 13.10 6.10
CA GLY A 155 8.32 12.63 5.83
C GLY A 155 8.42 11.71 4.62
N HIS A 156 9.60 11.12 4.50
CA HIS A 156 9.83 10.01 3.60
C HIS A 156 9.76 8.72 4.42
N PHE A 157 9.17 7.68 3.86
CA PHE A 157 9.18 6.35 4.46
C PHE A 157 9.85 5.37 3.51
N HIS A 158 10.61 4.46 4.09
CA HIS A 158 11.02 3.22 3.47
C HIS A 158 10.46 2.10 4.35
N MET A 159 9.80 1.13 3.76
CA MET A 159 9.29 -0.04 4.48
C MET A 159 9.57 -1.32 3.70
N ASP A 160 10.06 -2.30 4.42
CA ASP A 160 10.09 -3.69 4.03
C ASP A 160 9.22 -4.49 4.98
N GLY A 161 8.38 -5.33 4.43
CA GLY A 161 7.52 -6.20 5.20
C GLY A 161 7.56 -7.63 4.72
N ALA A 162 7.30 -8.53 5.67
CA ALA A 162 7.10 -9.93 5.36
C ALA A 162 5.91 -10.51 6.14
N GLY A 163 5.14 -11.39 5.51
CA GLY A 163 4.04 -12.11 6.15
C GLY A 163 2.65 -11.79 5.58
N THR A 164 1.66 -12.59 5.98
CA THR A 164 0.30 -12.63 5.40
C THR A 164 -0.79 -12.05 6.30
N SER A 165 -0.46 -11.63 7.53
CA SER A 165 -1.43 -11.14 8.52
C SER A 165 -0.83 -10.07 9.41
N ALA A 166 -1.66 -9.20 9.99
CA ALA A 166 -1.23 -8.18 10.95
C ALA A 166 -0.41 -8.75 12.13
N ALA A 167 -0.63 -10.02 12.48
CA ALA A 167 0.11 -10.73 13.52
C ALA A 167 1.44 -11.36 13.04
N ALA A 168 1.59 -11.61 11.75
CA ALA A 168 2.81 -12.17 11.14
C ALA A 168 3.66 -11.11 10.39
N LEU A 169 3.25 -9.84 10.51
CA LEU A 169 3.78 -8.69 9.81
C LEU A 169 5.06 -8.23 10.51
N THR A 170 6.23 -8.68 10.03
CA THR A 170 7.49 -8.04 10.42
C THR A 170 7.66 -6.80 9.55
N LEU A 171 7.41 -5.62 10.12
CA LEU A 171 7.63 -4.34 9.48
C LEU A 171 9.00 -3.80 9.92
N SER A 172 9.95 -3.73 9.00
CA SER A 172 11.16 -2.93 9.18
C SER A 172 11.04 -1.72 8.27
N GLY A 173 10.98 -0.54 8.85
CA GLY A 173 11.00 0.69 8.08
C GLY A 173 11.82 1.74 8.77
N ASP A 174 12.64 2.43 8.00
CA ASP A 174 13.21 3.70 8.39
C ASP A 174 12.41 4.83 7.73
N GLY A 175 12.16 5.88 8.50
CA GLY A 175 11.42 7.03 8.03
C GLY A 175 12.20 8.28 8.38
N HIS A 176 12.47 9.13 7.39
CA HIS A 176 12.99 10.45 7.66
C HIS A 176 11.81 11.40 7.88
N VAL A 177 11.55 11.73 9.15
CA VAL A 177 10.56 12.74 9.52
C VAL A 177 11.10 14.12 9.13
N SER A 178 10.46 14.73 8.15
CA SER A 178 10.83 16.06 7.68
C SER A 178 10.12 17.14 8.48
N ILE A 179 8.87 16.90 8.90
CA ILE A 179 8.06 17.82 9.70
C ILE A 179 7.24 17.01 10.71
N ALA A 180 7.32 17.36 11.99
CA ALA A 180 6.45 16.83 13.03
C ALA A 180 5.92 17.99 13.87
N GLU A 181 4.60 18.04 14.01
CA GLU A 181 3.89 18.92 14.94
C GLU A 181 3.26 18.04 16.01
N LEU A 182 3.99 17.83 17.12
CA LEU A 182 3.54 17.05 18.27
C LEU A 182 3.21 17.99 19.43
N PHE A 183 2.08 17.74 20.10
CA PHE A 183 1.68 18.48 21.30
C PHE A 183 1.89 17.62 22.56
N ASN A 184 2.79 18.05 23.45
CA ASN A 184 2.89 17.49 24.80
C ASN A 184 1.92 18.22 25.76
N ARG A 185 1.52 17.56 26.86
CA ARG A 185 0.71 18.10 27.98
C ARG A 185 1.29 19.34 28.68
N SER A 186 2.43 19.85 28.23
CA SER A 186 3.03 21.11 28.66
C SER A 186 3.12 22.11 27.51
N GLY A 187 1.99 22.43 26.87
CA GLY A 187 1.72 23.69 26.14
C GLY A 187 2.69 24.16 25.04
N GLY A 188 3.61 23.32 24.54
CA GLY A 188 4.63 23.71 23.56
C GLY A 188 4.64 22.80 22.33
N ALA A 189 4.56 23.40 21.14
CA ALA A 189 4.77 22.69 19.88
C ALA A 189 6.26 22.35 19.72
N LEU A 190 6.60 21.06 19.62
CA LEU A 190 7.98 20.62 19.40
C LEU A 190 8.29 20.66 17.91
N ARG A 191 9.34 21.39 17.50
CA ARG A 191 9.77 21.51 16.10
C ARG A 191 11.05 20.70 15.83
N GLY A 192 11.07 19.97 14.71
CA GLY A 192 12.26 19.43 14.04
C GLY A 192 13.17 18.52 14.88
N ARG A 193 14.16 19.10 15.58
CA ARG A 193 15.25 18.34 16.23
C ARG A 193 14.85 17.67 17.54
N GLU A 194 13.83 18.19 18.21
CA GLU A 194 13.36 17.67 19.50
C GLU A 194 12.37 16.52 19.32
N ALA A 195 11.53 16.59 18.28
CA ALA A 195 10.68 15.49 17.83
C ALA A 195 11.50 14.27 17.39
N ARG A 196 12.64 14.48 16.70
CA ARG A 196 13.57 13.41 16.29
C ARG A 196 14.08 12.59 17.48
N ARG A 197 14.50 13.24 18.57
CA ARG A 197 14.96 12.54 19.79
C ARG A 197 13.88 11.74 20.49
N VAL A 198 12.61 12.15 20.36
CA VAL A 198 11.48 11.40 20.89
C VAL A 198 11.16 10.19 20.01
N ALA A 199 11.21 10.33 18.68
CA ALA A 199 11.01 9.24 17.72
C ALA A 199 12.08 8.14 17.85
N ASP A 200 13.36 8.51 17.91
CA ASP A 200 14.47 7.55 18.04
C ASP A 200 14.36 6.75 19.35
N ARG A 201 13.95 7.40 20.45
CA ARG A 201 13.77 6.77 21.77
C ARG A 201 12.55 5.83 21.82
N ILE A 202 11.58 5.99 20.93
CA ILE A 202 10.42 5.08 20.79
C ILE A 202 10.83 3.84 19.99
N GLY A 203 11.65 4.00 18.94
CA GLY A 203 12.20 2.88 18.16
C GLY A 203 13.09 1.95 18.97
N GLU A 204 13.87 2.47 19.92
CA GLU A 204 14.75 1.63 20.77
C GLU A 204 14.00 0.82 21.85
N ARG A 205 12.90 1.35 22.42
CA ARG A 205 12.18 0.65 23.50
C ARG A 205 11.33 -0.54 23.06
N HIS A 206 11.08 -0.69 21.75
CA HIS A 206 10.31 -1.81 21.21
C HIS A 206 11.17 -2.95 20.64
N ARG A 207 12.52 -2.84 20.70
CA ARG A 207 13.42 -3.98 20.40
C ARG A 207 13.61 -4.95 21.59
N ASP A 208 13.28 -4.53 22.81
CA ASP A 208 13.57 -5.27 24.05
C ASP A 208 12.33 -5.78 24.79
N ARG A 209 11.29 -6.24 24.08
CA ARG A 209 10.26 -7.08 24.72
C ARG A 209 10.04 -8.38 23.93
N PRO A 210 10.22 -9.55 24.58
CA PRO A 210 10.00 -10.84 23.97
C PRO A 210 8.52 -11.08 23.63
#